data_AF-A0A6N9HDZ9-F1
#
_entry.id   AF-A0A6N9HDZ9-F1
#
_cell.length_a   1.000
_cell.length_b   1.000
_cell.length_c   1.000
_cell.angle_alpha   90.00
_cell.angle_beta   90.00
_cell.angle_gamma   90.00
#
_symmetry.space_group_name_H-M   'P 1'
#
loop_
_entity.id
_entity.type
_entity.pdbx_description
1 polymer ?
#
loop_
_entity_poly.entity_id
_entity_poly.type
_entity_poly.pdbx_seq_one_letter_code
_entity_poly.pdbx_strand_id
1 'polypeptide(L)'
;MTFLSILVALLFEQLKPLRADNPVWAEFKRLAVRMEQWFNAGHASHGRLGWFLLIGALTLPAGLVYWLLLRYNLVLAAFAWNVLIIYLTLGFRHYSHYFTSIQLALNAGDESQARALLAEWCKIDTVGMEVSEISRIAVEKALVTTHRNVFGVFFWFLMPLGPCGAILYRVSEYLARAWNEPEHMRQEAFGEFAAKAFYWIDWIPARLTAIAFAVVGNFEDAIYAWRNFAHRWKDEAIGIILAAGGGAMGVRLGTPNENAAKLIPSDAATVDISDMEVDQLPGDEPGVRALQSTVGLVWRALLLWMMLLLLLSGAVWLG
;
A
#
# COMPACT_ATOMS: atom_id res chain seq x y z
N MET A 1 6.47 16.37 18.42
CA MET A 1 7.25 15.11 18.48
C MET A 1 6.96 14.17 17.32
N THR A 2 5.71 14.05 16.86
CA THR A 2 5.30 13.12 15.78
C THR A 2 5.97 13.40 14.44
N PHE A 3 5.93 14.65 13.93
CA PHE A 3 6.59 15.02 12.67
C PHE A 3 8.09 14.70 12.68
N LEU A 4 8.80 15.15 13.72
CA LEU A 4 10.25 14.90 13.87
C LEU A 4 10.55 13.40 13.96
N SER A 5 9.66 12.60 14.56
CA SER A 5 9.85 11.15 14.65
C SER A 5 9.75 10.50 13.28
N ILE A 6 8.78 10.91 12.45
CA ILE A 6 8.62 10.43 11.07
C ILE A 6 9.81 10.86 10.22
N LEU A 7 10.22 12.13 10.29
CA LEU A 7 11.35 12.65 9.52
C LEU A 7 12.64 11.89 9.85
N VAL A 8 12.93 11.68 11.13
CA VAL A 8 14.11 10.94 11.58
C VAL A 8 14.02 9.47 11.19
N ALA A 9 12.84 8.83 11.30
CA ALA A 9 12.65 7.45 10.84
C ALA A 9 12.87 7.29 9.33
N LEU A 10 12.36 8.22 8.52
CA LEU A 10 12.60 8.25 7.07
C LEU A 10 14.08 8.46 6.73
N LEU A 11 14.78 9.36 7.44
CA LEU A 11 16.22 9.54 7.27
C LEU A 11 16.98 8.27 7.62
N PHE A 12 16.61 7.58 8.71
CA PHE A 12 17.20 6.28 9.04
C PHE A 12 16.91 5.22 7.98
N GLU A 13 15.71 5.16 7.41
CA GLU A 13 15.39 4.24 6.31
C GLU A 13 16.18 4.57 5.02
N GLN A 14 16.44 5.86 4.76
CA GLN A 14 17.29 6.31 3.65
C GLN A 14 18.78 6.03 3.87
N LEU A 15 19.27 6.06 5.11
CA LEU A 15 20.68 5.79 5.43
C LEU A 15 20.98 4.30 5.61
N LYS A 16 20.09 3.58 6.30
CA LYS A 16 20.17 2.14 6.54
C LYS A 16 18.78 1.52 6.33
N PRO A 17 18.50 1.02 5.11
CA PRO A 17 17.28 0.25 4.90
C PRO A 17 17.30 -0.93 5.85
N LEU A 18 16.16 -1.18 6.51
CA LEU A 18 15.98 -2.45 7.20
C LEU A 18 16.23 -3.57 6.19
N ARG A 19 17.15 -4.49 6.49
CA ARG A 19 17.40 -5.66 5.64
C ARG A 19 16.20 -6.60 5.71
N ALA A 20 15.93 -7.34 4.63
CA ALA A 20 14.83 -8.32 4.55
C ALA A 20 14.89 -9.38 5.65
N ASP A 21 16.08 -9.61 6.18
CA ASP A 21 16.39 -10.61 7.20
C ASP A 21 16.32 -10.06 8.62
N ASN A 22 15.43 -9.09 8.90
CA ASN A 22 15.27 -8.60 10.26
C ASN A 22 14.66 -9.72 11.13
N PRO A 23 15.35 -10.18 12.19
CA PRO A 23 14.86 -11.25 13.06
C PRO A 23 13.49 -10.91 13.67
N VAL A 24 13.19 -9.64 13.93
CA VAL A 24 11.89 -9.21 14.47
C VAL A 24 10.75 -9.55 13.52
N TRP A 25 10.93 -9.33 12.22
CA TRP A 25 9.93 -9.65 11.21
C TRP A 25 9.82 -11.17 11.02
N ALA A 26 10.93 -11.90 11.09
CA ALA A 26 10.93 -13.37 11.03
C ALA A 26 10.22 -14.02 12.24
N GLU A 27 10.37 -13.45 13.44
CA GLU A 27 9.62 -13.88 14.62
C GLU A 27 8.13 -13.55 14.51
N PHE A 28 7.77 -12.36 14.01
CA PHE A 28 6.39 -12.00 13.77
C PHE A 28 5.71 -12.92 12.74
N LYS A 29 6.38 -13.23 11.62
CA LYS A 29 5.89 -14.21 10.64
C LYS A 29 5.67 -15.58 11.28
N ARG A 30 6.62 -16.05 12.09
CA ARG A 30 6.50 -17.33 12.81
C ARG A 30 5.35 -17.32 13.83
N LEU A 31 5.13 -16.20 14.50
CA LEU A 31 4.03 -16.03 15.45
C LEU A 31 2.68 -16.08 14.72
N ALA A 32 2.55 -15.37 13.59
CA ALA A 32 1.34 -15.35 12.78
C ALA A 32 0.99 -16.74 12.22
N VAL A 33 1.98 -17.47 11.70
CA VAL A 33 1.80 -18.85 11.22
C VAL A 33 1.45 -19.81 12.35
N ARG A 34 2.11 -19.70 13.52
CA ARG A 34 1.75 -20.52 14.69
C ARG A 34 0.34 -20.24 15.17
N MET A 35 -0.08 -18.99 15.18
CA MET A 35 -1.44 -18.60 15.59
C MET A 35 -2.49 -19.11 14.61
N GLU A 36 -2.22 -19.03 13.31
CA GLU A 36 -3.06 -19.68 12.30
C GLU A 36 -3.14 -21.18 12.55
N GLN A 37 -2.02 -21.89 12.72
CA GLN A 37 -2.02 -23.33 12.97
C GLN A 37 -2.71 -23.74 14.28
N TRP A 38 -2.65 -22.91 15.33
CA TRP A 38 -3.27 -23.20 16.63
C TRP A 38 -4.76 -22.88 16.67
N PHE A 39 -5.20 -21.86 15.92
CA PHE A 39 -6.59 -21.40 15.93
C PHE A 39 -7.40 -21.80 14.69
N ASN A 40 -6.77 -22.30 13.62
CA ASN A 40 -7.47 -22.75 12.42
C ASN A 40 -8.13 -24.12 12.66
N ALA A 41 -9.27 -24.09 13.36
CA ALA A 41 -10.21 -25.20 13.51
C ALA A 41 -11.35 -25.14 12.47
N GLY A 42 -11.16 -24.44 11.34
CA GLY A 42 -12.13 -24.35 10.24
C GLY A 42 -13.36 -23.46 10.47
N HIS A 43 -13.40 -22.63 11.52
CA HIS A 43 -14.56 -21.79 11.86
C HIS A 43 -14.23 -20.28 11.87
N ALA A 44 -15.11 -19.45 11.28
CA ALA A 44 -14.95 -17.99 11.20
C ALA A 44 -14.82 -17.26 12.56
N SER A 45 -15.41 -17.82 13.61
CA SER A 45 -15.34 -17.24 14.97
C SER A 45 -13.92 -17.27 15.55
N HIS A 46 -13.12 -18.27 15.17
CA HIS A 46 -11.74 -18.42 15.66
C HIS A 46 -10.79 -17.44 14.94
N GLY A 47 -11.05 -17.14 13.66
CA GLY A 47 -10.32 -16.11 12.92
C GLY A 47 -10.48 -14.72 13.53
N ARG A 48 -11.71 -14.38 13.96
CA ARG A 48 -11.98 -13.12 14.66
C ARG A 48 -11.22 -13.01 15.99
N LEU A 49 -11.28 -14.06 16.82
CA LEU A 49 -10.59 -14.09 18.11
C LEU A 49 -9.07 -14.03 17.92
N GLY A 50 -8.53 -14.81 17.00
CA GLY A 50 -7.11 -14.79 16.65
C GLY A 50 -6.64 -13.41 16.19
N TRP A 51 -7.45 -12.71 15.38
CA TRP A 51 -7.14 -11.35 14.91
C TRP A 51 -7.04 -10.35 16.08
N PHE A 52 -8.04 -10.31 16.96
CA PHE A 52 -8.03 -9.41 18.12
C PHE A 52 -6.91 -9.75 19.11
N LEU A 53 -6.66 -11.04 19.35
CA LEU A 53 -5.59 -11.48 20.22
C LEU A 53 -4.22 -11.07 19.69
N LEU A 54 -3.95 -11.27 18.40
CA LEU A 54 -2.65 -10.94 17.82
C LEU A 54 -2.43 -9.42 17.80
N ILE A 55 -3.43 -8.65 17.38
CA ILE A 55 -3.35 -7.19 17.39
C ILE A 55 -3.20 -6.67 18.82
N GLY A 56 -3.99 -7.16 19.76
CA GLY A 56 -3.89 -6.76 21.17
C GLY A 56 -2.52 -7.10 21.76
N ALA A 57 -1.99 -8.30 21.46
CA ALA A 57 -0.70 -8.76 21.95
C ALA A 57 0.48 -7.92 21.44
N LEU A 58 0.39 -7.33 20.24
CA LEU A 58 1.45 -6.46 19.71
C LEU A 58 1.22 -4.97 20.00
N THR A 59 -0.02 -4.48 19.93
CA THR A 59 -0.33 -3.06 20.09
C THR A 59 -0.35 -2.62 21.56
N LEU A 60 -0.90 -3.42 22.48
CA LEU A 60 -1.04 -3.04 23.88
C LEU A 60 0.31 -2.88 24.60
N PRO A 61 1.28 -3.82 24.47
CA PRO A 61 2.59 -3.62 25.11
C PRO A 61 3.33 -2.41 24.55
N ALA A 62 3.25 -2.17 23.24
CA ALA A 62 3.90 -1.02 22.63
C ALA A 62 3.29 0.32 23.08
N GLY A 63 1.96 0.36 23.25
CA GLY A 63 1.25 1.49 23.83
C GLY A 63 1.57 1.69 25.31
N LEU A 64 1.67 0.61 26.08
CA LEU A 64 2.02 0.64 27.49
C LEU A 64 3.42 1.20 27.70
N VAL A 65 4.40 0.77 26.91
CA VAL A 65 5.77 1.33 26.93
C VAL A 65 5.73 2.83 26.65
N TYR A 66 5.03 3.25 25.59
CA TYR A 66 4.91 4.67 25.26
C TYR A 66 4.26 5.48 26.40
N TRP A 67 3.17 4.97 26.98
CA TRP A 67 2.47 5.60 28.09
C TRP A 67 3.35 5.71 29.35
N LEU A 68 4.08 4.65 29.70
CA LEU A 68 5.03 4.65 30.82
C LEU A 68 6.14 5.69 30.60
N LEU A 69 6.71 5.76 29.39
CA LEU A 69 7.77 6.73 29.06
C LEU A 69 7.28 8.17 29.24
N LEU A 70 6.05 8.47 28.81
CA LEU A 70 5.43 9.78 29.05
C LEU A 70 5.15 10.01 30.54
N ARG A 71 4.67 8.99 31.28
CA ARG A 71 4.37 9.10 32.71
C ARG A 71 5.61 9.44 33.55
N TYR A 72 6.78 8.95 33.16
CA TYR A 72 8.06 9.26 33.80
C TYR A 72 8.76 10.50 33.22
N ASN A 73 8.08 11.30 32.38
CA ASN A 73 8.63 12.49 31.69
C ASN A 73 9.89 12.20 30.86
N LEU A 74 10.08 10.96 30.40
CA LEU A 74 11.20 10.55 29.55
C LEU A 74 10.91 10.90 28.09
N VAL A 75 10.74 12.19 27.79
CA VAL A 75 10.28 12.69 26.48
C VAL A 75 11.21 12.24 25.34
N LEU A 76 12.53 12.23 25.56
CA LEU A 76 13.50 11.75 24.57
C LEU A 76 13.37 10.25 24.31
N ALA A 77 13.10 9.45 25.34
CA ALA A 77 12.90 8.01 25.18
C ALA A 77 11.56 7.72 24.48
N ALA A 78 10.49 8.47 24.81
CA ALA A 78 9.22 8.39 24.10
C ALA A 78 9.35 8.77 22.61
N PHE A 79 10.18 9.77 22.30
CA PHE A 79 10.56 10.13 20.94
C PHE A 79 11.30 8.99 20.24
N ALA A 80 12.35 8.44 20.88
CA ALA A 80 13.10 7.31 20.33
C ALA A 80 12.23 6.07 20.10
N TRP A 81 11.26 5.81 20.99
CA TRP A 81 10.28 4.73 20.83
C TRP A 81 9.39 4.94 19.60
N ASN A 82 8.89 6.16 19.39
CA ASN A 82 8.12 6.48 18.18
C ASN A 82 8.93 6.27 16.91
N VAL A 83 10.18 6.78 16.87
CA VAL A 83 11.10 6.57 15.75
C VAL A 83 11.31 5.07 15.51
N LEU A 84 11.52 4.29 16.57
CA LEU A 84 11.72 2.84 16.47
C LEU A 84 10.48 2.13 15.91
N ILE A 85 9.28 2.44 16.41
CA ILE A 85 8.04 1.82 15.93
C ILE A 85 7.79 2.19 14.47
N ILE A 86 7.92 3.48 14.10
CA ILE A 86 7.77 3.90 12.71
C ILE A 86 8.81 3.18 11.84
N TYR A 87 10.08 3.16 12.24
CA TYR A 87 11.13 2.48 11.51
C TYR A 87 10.85 0.99 11.31
N LEU A 88 10.33 0.28 12.31
CA LEU A 88 9.98 -1.14 12.22
C LEU A 88 8.71 -1.41 11.39
N THR A 89 7.77 -0.47 11.38
CA THR A 89 6.50 -0.60 10.62
C THR A 89 6.65 -0.18 9.16
N LEU A 90 7.57 0.76 8.87
CA LEU A 90 7.99 1.12 7.53
C LEU A 90 8.73 -0.05 6.88
N GLY A 91 8.26 -0.48 5.72
CA GLY A 91 8.86 -1.56 4.93
C GLY A 91 9.15 -1.14 3.49
N PHE A 92 9.29 0.16 3.23
CA PHE A 92 9.32 0.70 1.87
C PHE A 92 10.56 0.25 1.10
N ARG A 93 11.74 0.28 1.74
CA ARG A 93 12.98 0.00 1.01
C ARG A 93 13.29 -1.47 0.74
N HIS A 94 12.62 -2.42 1.39
CA HIS A 94 12.68 -3.84 1.06
C HIS A 94 12.24 -4.15 -0.37
N TYR A 95 11.31 -3.35 -0.91
CA TYR A 95 10.68 -3.60 -2.20
C TYR A 95 11.17 -2.64 -3.29
N SER A 96 11.71 -1.48 -2.90
CA SER A 96 12.29 -0.53 -3.85
C SER A 96 13.46 -1.10 -4.66
N HIS A 97 14.25 -2.03 -4.11
CA HIS A 97 15.38 -2.62 -4.84
C HIS A 97 14.91 -3.42 -6.05
N TYR A 98 13.89 -4.28 -5.91
CA TYR A 98 13.33 -5.04 -7.03
C TYR A 98 12.82 -4.10 -8.12
N PHE A 99 12.07 -3.07 -7.74
CA PHE A 99 11.56 -2.08 -8.69
C PHE A 99 12.70 -1.39 -9.46
N THR A 100 13.73 -0.91 -8.77
CA THR A 100 14.89 -0.29 -9.41
C THR A 100 15.68 -1.27 -10.28
N SER A 101 15.86 -2.52 -9.84
CA SER A 101 16.54 -3.55 -10.64
C SER A 101 15.77 -3.92 -11.89
N ILE A 102 14.44 -4.06 -11.82
CA ILE A 102 13.57 -4.28 -12.99
C ILE A 102 13.68 -3.09 -13.95
N GLN A 103 13.62 -1.87 -13.44
CA GLN A 103 13.77 -0.66 -14.23
C GLN A 103 15.13 -0.61 -14.94
N LEU A 104 16.23 -0.95 -14.26
CA LEU A 104 17.56 -0.99 -14.85
C LEU A 104 17.68 -2.09 -15.92
N ALA A 105 17.16 -3.29 -15.66
CA ALA A 105 17.16 -4.40 -16.60
C ALA A 105 16.40 -4.05 -17.89
N LEU A 106 15.20 -3.45 -17.76
CA LEU A 106 14.42 -3.00 -18.92
C LEU A 106 15.08 -1.86 -19.69
N ASN A 107 15.76 -0.91 -19.01
CA ASN A 107 16.54 0.13 -19.70
C ASN A 107 17.76 -0.43 -20.44
N ALA A 108 18.32 -1.54 -19.96
CA ALA A 108 19.42 -2.25 -20.62
C ALA A 108 18.95 -3.19 -21.75
N GLY A 109 17.64 -3.34 -21.95
CA GLY A 109 17.06 -4.28 -22.92
C GLY A 109 17.08 -5.74 -22.46
N ASP A 110 17.42 -6.02 -21.19
CA ASP A 110 17.41 -7.38 -20.64
C ASP A 110 16.04 -7.74 -20.06
N GLU A 111 15.12 -8.11 -20.96
CA GLU A 111 13.78 -8.56 -20.58
C GLU A 111 13.80 -9.86 -19.77
N SER A 112 14.80 -10.72 -20.01
CA SER A 112 14.90 -12.02 -19.32
C SER A 112 15.15 -11.83 -17.83
N GLN A 113 16.07 -10.92 -17.49
CA GLN A 113 16.35 -10.54 -16.12
C GLN A 113 15.17 -9.81 -15.50
N ALA A 114 14.51 -8.91 -16.24
CA ALA A 114 13.32 -8.20 -15.75
C ALA A 114 12.18 -9.17 -15.39
N ARG A 115 11.93 -10.19 -16.22
CA ARG A 115 10.96 -11.27 -15.93
C ARG A 115 11.34 -12.04 -14.67
N ALA A 116 12.60 -12.49 -14.56
CA ALA A 116 13.05 -13.24 -13.38
C ALA A 116 12.90 -12.44 -12.07
N LEU A 117 13.28 -11.16 -12.08
CA LEU A 117 13.11 -10.27 -10.92
C LEU A 117 11.64 -10.03 -10.57
N LEU A 118 10.77 -9.88 -11.58
CA LEU A 118 9.34 -9.72 -11.36
C LEU A 118 8.70 -11.00 -10.81
N ALA A 119 9.08 -12.17 -11.32
CA ALA A 119 8.63 -13.47 -10.83
C ALA A 119 8.99 -13.66 -9.35
N GLU A 120 10.23 -13.32 -8.97
CA GLU A 120 10.67 -13.38 -7.57
C GLU A 120 9.88 -12.41 -6.68
N TRP A 121 9.65 -11.17 -7.14
CA TRP A 121 8.98 -10.15 -6.35
C TRP A 121 7.48 -10.39 -6.18
N CYS A 122 6.79 -10.75 -7.26
CA CYS A 122 5.34 -10.93 -7.30
C CYS A 122 4.89 -12.37 -7.04
N LYS A 123 5.80 -13.35 -7.11
CA LYS A 123 5.51 -14.79 -6.99
C LYS A 123 4.47 -15.28 -8.01
N ILE A 124 4.57 -14.76 -9.23
CA ILE A 124 3.71 -15.13 -10.37
C ILE A 124 4.58 -15.73 -11.47
N ASP A 125 3.96 -16.53 -12.34
CA ASP A 125 4.61 -16.95 -13.56
C ASP A 125 4.70 -15.76 -14.52
N THR A 126 5.90 -15.45 -14.99
CA THR A 126 6.18 -14.34 -15.91
C THR A 126 6.73 -14.81 -17.25
N VAL A 127 6.66 -16.11 -17.53
CA VAL A 127 7.14 -16.67 -18.80
C VAL A 127 6.31 -16.09 -19.95
N GLY A 128 7.01 -15.51 -20.94
CA GLY A 128 6.37 -14.94 -22.13
C GLY A 128 5.74 -13.56 -21.95
N MET A 129 5.88 -12.90 -20.79
CA MET A 129 5.35 -11.54 -20.59
C MET A 129 6.09 -10.51 -21.45
N GLU A 130 5.33 -9.64 -22.10
CA GLU A 130 5.85 -8.48 -22.83
C GLU A 130 6.37 -7.38 -21.89
N VAL A 131 7.22 -6.49 -22.40
CA VAL A 131 7.77 -5.36 -21.61
C VAL A 131 6.68 -4.49 -21.00
N SER A 132 5.57 -4.30 -21.72
CA SER A 132 4.45 -3.50 -21.23
C SER A 132 3.75 -4.16 -20.03
N GLU A 133 3.58 -5.47 -20.06
CA GLU A 133 3.01 -6.25 -18.97
C GLU A 133 3.92 -6.28 -17.74
N ILE A 134 5.24 -6.46 -17.95
CA ILE A 134 6.22 -6.39 -16.87
C ILE A 134 6.18 -5.02 -16.19
N SER A 135 6.18 -3.95 -16.99
CA SER A 135 6.14 -2.57 -16.50
C SER A 135 4.84 -2.30 -15.74
N ARG A 136 3.69 -2.73 -16.28
CA ARG A 136 2.38 -2.61 -15.64
C ARG A 136 2.38 -3.22 -14.24
N ILE A 137 2.72 -4.50 -14.14
CA ILE A 137 2.66 -5.26 -12.88
C ILE A 137 3.66 -4.66 -11.88
N ALA A 138 4.86 -4.27 -12.32
CA ALA A 138 5.84 -3.62 -11.46
C ALA A 138 5.32 -2.27 -10.91
N VAL A 139 4.68 -1.44 -11.74
CA VAL A 139 4.07 -0.17 -11.32
C VAL A 139 2.93 -0.40 -10.34
N GLU A 140 1.99 -1.29 -10.65
CA GLU A 140 0.87 -1.61 -9.76
C GLU A 140 1.37 -2.09 -8.40
N LYS A 141 2.33 -3.02 -8.42
CA LYS A 141 2.93 -3.54 -7.18
C LYS A 141 3.61 -2.43 -6.40
N ALA A 142 4.34 -1.54 -7.05
CA ALA A 142 5.01 -0.42 -6.41
C ALA A 142 4.04 0.55 -5.75
N LEU A 143 2.97 0.96 -6.45
CA LEU A 143 1.97 1.88 -5.92
C LEU A 143 1.25 1.29 -4.69
N VAL A 144 0.77 0.04 -4.79
CA VAL A 144 0.10 -0.64 -3.68
C VAL A 144 1.05 -0.84 -2.49
N THR A 145 2.30 -1.25 -2.76
CA THR A 145 3.30 -1.46 -1.71
C THR A 145 3.67 -0.14 -1.03
N THR A 146 3.78 0.94 -1.78
CA THR A 146 4.04 2.29 -1.24
C THR A 146 2.90 2.73 -0.34
N HIS A 147 1.66 2.56 -0.79
CA HIS A 147 0.49 2.88 0.00
C HIS A 147 0.49 2.15 1.35
N ARG A 148 0.61 0.82 1.33
CA ARG A 148 0.55 -0.02 2.52
C ARG A 148 1.76 0.14 3.44
N ASN A 149 2.95 0.40 2.91
CA ASN A 149 4.14 0.49 3.74
C ASN A 149 4.41 1.91 4.26
N VAL A 150 3.88 2.96 3.61
CA VAL A 150 4.20 4.35 3.93
C VAL A 150 2.94 5.14 4.26
N PHE A 151 2.05 5.36 3.29
CA PHE A 151 0.93 6.28 3.45
C PHE A 151 -0.10 5.79 4.48
N GLY A 152 -0.43 4.50 4.49
CA GLY A 152 -1.32 3.91 5.48
C GLY A 152 -0.74 3.96 6.91
N VAL A 153 0.55 3.68 7.04
CA VAL A 153 1.27 3.78 8.32
C VAL A 153 1.28 5.23 8.84
N PHE A 154 1.54 6.20 7.96
CA PHE A 154 1.56 7.62 8.32
C PHE A 154 0.20 8.11 8.80
N PHE A 155 -0.87 7.73 8.12
CA PHE A 155 -2.23 8.09 8.52
C PHE A 155 -2.55 7.61 9.94
N TRP A 156 -2.33 6.31 10.22
CA TRP A 156 -2.67 5.74 11.52
C TRP A 156 -1.71 6.16 12.64
N PHE A 157 -0.47 6.50 12.31
CA PHE A 157 0.47 7.09 13.27
C PHE A 157 0.10 8.53 13.64
N LEU A 158 -0.46 9.30 12.70
CA LEU A 158 -0.89 10.68 12.94
C LEU A 158 -2.17 10.76 13.78
N MET A 159 -3.03 9.74 13.68
CA MET A 159 -4.19 9.60 14.56
C MET A 159 -3.78 9.59 16.04
N PRO A 160 -4.66 9.96 16.99
CA PRO A 160 -4.34 10.07 18.42
C PRO A 160 -3.85 8.76 19.07
N LEU A 161 -3.90 7.64 18.34
CA LEU A 161 -3.34 6.34 18.71
C LEU A 161 -1.80 6.32 18.65
N GLY A 162 -1.16 7.20 17.89
CA GLY A 162 0.30 7.32 17.80
C GLY A 162 0.98 6.00 17.37
N PRO A 163 1.97 5.49 18.13
CA PRO A 163 2.71 4.28 17.76
C PRO A 163 1.80 3.03 17.71
N CYS A 164 0.72 2.99 18.49
CA CYS A 164 -0.24 1.89 18.45
C CYS A 164 -0.95 1.80 17.10
N GLY A 165 -1.27 2.95 16.48
CA GLY A 165 -1.94 3.00 15.18
C GLY A 165 -1.07 2.44 14.06
N ALA A 166 0.22 2.78 14.04
CA ALA A 166 1.17 2.25 13.07
C ALA A 166 1.26 0.71 13.13
N ILE A 167 1.35 0.16 14.34
CA ILE A 167 1.40 -1.29 14.56
C ILE A 167 0.06 -1.92 14.17
N LEU A 168 -1.07 -1.34 14.59
CA LEU A 168 -2.40 -1.83 14.25
C LEU A 168 -2.55 -1.99 12.74
N TYR A 169 -2.22 -0.94 11.97
CA TYR A 169 -2.31 -0.96 10.52
C TYR A 169 -1.41 -2.03 9.92
N ARG A 170 -0.14 -2.08 10.33
CA ARG A 170 0.84 -3.01 9.75
C ARG A 170 0.54 -4.47 10.05
N VAL A 171 0.12 -4.76 11.28
CA VAL A 171 -0.27 -6.10 11.71
C VAL A 171 -1.56 -6.52 10.99
N SER A 172 -2.54 -5.62 10.86
CA SER A 172 -3.80 -5.90 10.13
C SER A 172 -3.56 -6.19 8.65
N GLU A 173 -2.71 -5.41 7.98
CA GLU A 173 -2.33 -5.63 6.58
C GLU A 173 -1.65 -6.99 6.39
N TYR A 174 -0.69 -7.31 7.28
CA TYR A 174 0.02 -8.58 7.21
C TYR A 174 -0.92 -9.77 7.45
N LEU A 175 -1.86 -9.68 8.40
CA LEU A 175 -2.81 -10.76 8.71
C LEU A 175 -3.79 -10.98 7.56
N ALA A 176 -4.33 -9.89 7.02
CA ALA A 176 -5.22 -9.94 5.87
C ALA A 176 -4.55 -10.61 4.67
N ARG A 177 -3.24 -10.39 4.49
CA ARG A 177 -2.45 -11.02 3.44
C ARG A 177 -2.10 -12.48 3.76
N ALA A 178 -1.52 -12.73 4.93
CA ALA A 178 -0.98 -14.04 5.32
C ALA A 178 -2.06 -15.13 5.41
N TRP A 179 -3.26 -14.79 5.89
CA TRP A 179 -4.35 -15.74 6.04
C TRP A 179 -5.22 -15.90 4.80
N ASN A 180 -4.94 -15.15 3.72
CA ASN A 180 -5.71 -15.22 2.46
C ASN A 180 -4.82 -15.43 1.22
N GLU A 181 -3.49 -15.52 1.38
CA GLU A 181 -2.53 -15.90 0.33
C GLU A 181 -1.82 -17.20 0.73
N PRO A 182 -1.79 -18.24 -0.14
CA PRO A 182 -2.11 -18.20 -1.57
C PRO A 182 -3.62 -18.32 -1.85
N GLU A 183 -4.03 -18.07 -3.11
CA GLU A 183 -5.43 -17.87 -3.52
C GLU A 183 -6.39 -19.03 -3.17
N HIS A 184 -5.88 -20.23 -2.90
CA HIS A 184 -6.67 -21.37 -2.38
C HIS A 184 -7.14 -21.20 -0.93
N MET A 185 -6.47 -20.39 -0.12
CA MET A 185 -6.87 -20.06 1.27
C MET A 185 -7.86 -18.89 1.33
N ARG A 186 -8.04 -18.14 0.24
CA ARG A 186 -8.87 -16.91 0.17
C ARG A 186 -10.37 -17.14 0.43
N GLN A 187 -10.81 -18.40 0.47
CA GLN A 187 -12.18 -18.82 0.78
C GLN A 187 -12.30 -19.48 2.17
N GLU A 188 -11.22 -19.54 2.95
CA GLU A 188 -11.30 -20.06 4.31
C GLU A 188 -12.02 -19.06 5.21
N ALA A 189 -12.99 -19.58 5.97
CA ALA A 189 -13.78 -18.82 6.93
C ALA A 189 -12.90 -18.07 7.96
N PHE A 190 -11.67 -18.53 8.19
CA PHE A 190 -10.71 -17.93 9.11
C PHE A 190 -10.17 -16.57 8.64
N GLY A 191 -9.83 -16.45 7.35
CA GLY A 191 -9.20 -15.25 6.77
C GLY A 191 -10.17 -14.12 6.42
N GLU A 192 -11.46 -14.42 6.28
CA GLU A 192 -12.49 -13.46 5.84
C GLU A 192 -12.60 -12.25 6.78
N PHE A 193 -12.56 -12.48 8.10
CA PHE A 193 -12.63 -11.39 9.08
C PHE A 193 -11.42 -10.46 8.97
N ALA A 194 -10.21 -11.01 8.80
CA ALA A 194 -8.99 -10.21 8.67
C ALA A 194 -9.02 -9.35 7.41
N ALA A 195 -9.45 -9.91 6.28
CA ALA A 195 -9.63 -9.16 5.03
C ALA A 195 -10.64 -8.02 5.18
N LYS A 196 -11.81 -8.30 5.77
CA LYS A 196 -12.86 -7.30 5.98
C LYS A 196 -12.44 -6.20 6.96
N ALA A 197 -11.78 -6.56 8.06
CA ALA A 197 -11.28 -5.61 9.03
C ALA A 197 -10.22 -4.69 8.40
N PHE A 198 -9.30 -5.26 7.62
CA PHE A 198 -8.29 -4.48 6.92
C PHE A 198 -8.91 -3.53 5.88
N TYR A 199 -9.92 -3.97 5.10
CA TYR A 199 -10.63 -3.10 4.17
C TYR A 199 -11.17 -1.83 4.85
N TRP A 200 -11.79 -1.96 6.04
CA TRP A 200 -12.29 -0.80 6.78
C TRP A 200 -11.17 0.08 7.36
N ILE A 201 -10.08 -0.53 7.82
CA ILE A 201 -8.90 0.19 8.34
C ILE A 201 -8.21 0.97 7.22
N ASP A 202 -8.20 0.44 6.00
CA ASP A 202 -7.54 1.01 4.83
C ASP A 202 -8.44 1.95 4.00
N TRP A 203 -9.74 1.97 4.29
CA TRP A 203 -10.74 2.72 3.51
C TRP A 203 -10.46 4.22 3.41
N ILE A 204 -10.06 4.86 4.53
CA ILE A 204 -9.68 6.28 4.56
C ILE A 204 -8.27 6.49 3.98
N PRO A 205 -7.22 5.75 4.44
CA PRO A 205 -5.89 5.88 3.86
C PRO A 205 -5.82 5.77 2.34
N ALA A 206 -6.53 4.79 1.76
CA ALA A 206 -6.50 4.53 0.32
C ALA A 206 -7.01 5.73 -0.48
N ARG A 207 -8.12 6.33 -0.04
CA ARG A 207 -8.69 7.54 -0.66
C ARG A 207 -7.79 8.75 -0.50
N LEU A 208 -7.20 8.93 0.67
CA LEU A 208 -6.27 10.03 0.91
C LEU A 208 -5.01 9.89 0.05
N THR A 209 -4.57 8.66 -0.21
CA THR A 209 -3.45 8.37 -1.12
C THR A 209 -3.83 8.68 -2.57
N ALA A 210 -5.02 8.28 -3.02
CA ALA A 210 -5.52 8.63 -4.34
C ALA A 210 -5.63 10.16 -4.54
N ILE A 211 -6.12 10.89 -3.53
CA ILE A 211 -6.14 12.36 -3.56
C ILE A 211 -4.72 12.92 -3.65
N ALA A 212 -3.77 12.39 -2.86
CA ALA A 212 -2.38 12.84 -2.91
C ALA A 212 -1.76 12.62 -4.29
N PHE A 213 -2.06 11.50 -4.97
CA PHE A 213 -1.62 11.26 -6.35
C PHE A 213 -2.28 12.22 -7.33
N ALA A 214 -3.58 12.47 -7.21
CA ALA A 214 -4.30 13.42 -8.05
C ALA A 214 -3.73 14.85 -7.93
N VAL A 215 -3.45 15.32 -6.71
CA VAL A 215 -2.91 16.68 -6.46
C VAL A 215 -1.51 16.87 -7.04
N VAL A 216 -0.74 15.78 -7.15
CA VAL A 216 0.69 15.81 -7.47
C VAL A 216 1.00 15.43 -8.93
N GLY A 217 0.06 14.75 -9.60
CA GLY A 217 0.10 14.42 -11.01
C GLY A 217 -0.97 15.16 -11.82
N ASN A 218 -1.56 14.49 -12.80
CA ASN A 218 -2.72 15.01 -13.51
C ASN A 218 -4.01 14.81 -12.70
N PHE A 219 -4.49 15.90 -12.08
CA PHE A 219 -5.66 15.88 -11.20
C PHE A 219 -6.94 15.45 -11.92
N GLU A 220 -7.14 15.91 -13.16
CA GLU A 220 -8.36 15.65 -13.93
C GLU A 220 -8.45 14.17 -14.29
N ASP A 221 -7.41 13.63 -14.93
CA ASP A 221 -7.35 12.22 -15.32
C ASP A 221 -7.38 11.29 -14.10
N ALA A 222 -6.71 11.64 -13.00
CA ALA A 222 -6.70 10.84 -11.78
C ALA A 222 -8.10 10.71 -11.15
N ILE A 223 -8.84 11.81 -11.05
CA ILE A 223 -10.20 11.81 -10.48
C ILE A 223 -11.18 11.14 -11.43
N TYR A 224 -11.07 11.40 -12.73
CA TYR A 224 -11.89 10.73 -13.74
C TYR A 224 -11.69 9.21 -13.69
N ALA A 225 -10.42 8.77 -13.69
CA ALA A 225 -10.07 7.36 -13.59
C ALA A 225 -10.60 6.72 -12.29
N TRP A 226 -10.41 7.38 -11.14
CA TRP A 226 -10.94 6.90 -9.87
C TRP A 226 -12.46 6.75 -9.92
N ARG A 227 -13.20 7.81 -10.28
CA ARG A 227 -14.66 7.82 -10.22
C ARG A 227 -15.32 6.78 -11.12
N ASN A 228 -14.78 6.60 -12.33
CA ASN A 228 -15.44 5.78 -13.34
C ASN A 228 -14.93 4.33 -13.37
N PHE A 229 -13.68 4.08 -12.94
CA PHE A 229 -13.06 2.78 -13.16
C PHE A 229 -12.67 2.04 -11.88
N ALA A 230 -12.52 2.71 -10.72
CA ALA A 230 -12.02 2.05 -9.50
C ALA A 230 -12.85 0.83 -9.06
N HIS A 231 -14.15 0.80 -9.37
CA HIS A 231 -15.05 -0.31 -9.03
C HIS A 231 -14.79 -1.59 -9.86
N ARG A 232 -13.96 -1.52 -10.91
CA ARG A 232 -13.69 -2.65 -11.80
C ARG A 232 -12.73 -3.67 -11.18
N TRP A 233 -11.94 -3.26 -10.19
CA TRP A 233 -11.04 -4.11 -9.43
C TRP A 233 -11.79 -4.95 -8.40
N LYS A 234 -11.28 -6.15 -8.10
CA LYS A 234 -11.83 -7.03 -7.05
C LYS A 234 -11.81 -6.38 -5.65
N ASP A 235 -10.77 -5.58 -5.38
CA ASP A 235 -10.61 -4.80 -4.15
C ASP A 235 -10.70 -3.32 -4.52
N GLU A 236 -11.78 -2.68 -4.07
CA GLU A 236 -12.05 -1.27 -4.36
C GLU A 236 -10.94 -0.36 -3.83
N ALA A 237 -10.33 -0.65 -2.67
CA ALA A 237 -9.27 0.19 -2.12
C ALA A 237 -8.04 0.19 -3.04
N ILE A 238 -7.68 -0.97 -3.57
CA ILE A 238 -6.61 -1.12 -4.56
C ILE A 238 -7.00 -0.42 -5.87
N GLY A 239 -8.22 -0.62 -6.34
CA GLY A 239 -8.73 0.01 -7.56
C GLY A 239 -8.68 1.54 -7.49
N ILE A 240 -9.01 2.14 -6.34
CA ILE A 240 -8.92 3.59 -6.13
C ILE A 240 -7.48 4.07 -6.28
N ILE A 241 -6.52 3.37 -5.69
CA ILE A 241 -5.10 3.74 -5.73
C ILE A 241 -4.54 3.58 -7.15
N LEU A 242 -4.85 2.46 -7.82
CA LEU A 242 -4.35 2.16 -9.16
C LEU A 242 -4.99 3.04 -10.23
N ALA A 243 -6.30 3.28 -10.15
CA ALA A 243 -6.97 4.16 -11.10
C ALA A 243 -6.48 5.62 -10.95
N ALA A 244 -6.41 6.13 -9.71
CA ALA A 244 -5.91 7.48 -9.48
C ALA A 244 -4.41 7.61 -9.81
N GLY A 245 -3.59 6.62 -9.47
CA GLY A 245 -2.16 6.61 -9.79
C GLY A 245 -1.89 6.50 -11.28
N GLY A 246 -2.62 5.63 -11.98
CA GLY A 246 -2.56 5.48 -13.44
C GLY A 246 -2.97 6.77 -14.14
N GLY A 247 -4.13 7.34 -13.79
CA GLY A 247 -4.59 8.62 -14.32
C GLY A 247 -3.62 9.78 -14.03
N ALA A 248 -3.07 9.86 -12.81
CA ALA A 248 -2.10 10.89 -12.44
C ALA A 248 -0.81 10.85 -13.27
N MET A 249 -0.44 9.66 -13.78
CA MET A 249 0.74 9.43 -14.62
C MET A 249 0.41 9.33 -16.11
N GLY A 250 -0.86 9.28 -16.50
CA GLY A 250 -1.30 9.02 -17.86
C GLY A 250 -1.02 7.61 -18.38
N VAL A 251 -1.08 6.59 -17.51
CA VAL A 251 -0.81 5.18 -17.87
C VAL A 251 -1.97 4.27 -17.50
N ARG A 252 -2.24 3.30 -18.38
CA ARG A 252 -3.29 2.29 -18.20
C ARG A 252 -2.79 1.15 -17.31
N LEU A 253 -3.34 1.09 -16.10
CA LEU A 253 -3.08 0.02 -15.13
C LEU A 253 -4.30 -0.90 -15.04
N GLY A 254 -4.10 -2.17 -14.75
CA GLY A 254 -5.13 -3.19 -14.64
C GLY A 254 -4.96 -4.34 -15.63
N THR A 255 -5.61 -5.45 -15.31
CA THR A 255 -5.72 -6.61 -16.18
C THR A 255 -6.55 -6.29 -17.43
N PRO A 256 -6.46 -7.10 -18.51
CA PRO A 256 -7.32 -6.94 -19.68
C PRO A 256 -8.82 -6.89 -19.36
N ASN A 257 -9.25 -7.60 -18.30
CA ASN A 257 -10.64 -7.57 -17.83
C ASN A 257 -11.03 -6.24 -17.17
N GLU A 258 -10.12 -5.64 -16.39
CA GLU A 258 -10.34 -4.33 -15.76
C GLU A 258 -10.30 -3.20 -16.80
N ASN A 259 -9.44 -3.35 -17.81
CA ASN A 259 -9.32 -2.44 -18.95
C ASN A 259 -10.33 -2.69 -20.07
N ALA A 260 -11.17 -3.72 -19.97
CA ALA A 260 -12.12 -4.07 -21.01
C ALA A 260 -13.07 -2.89 -21.27
N ALA A 261 -13.23 -2.54 -22.54
CA ALA A 261 -14.23 -1.58 -22.96
C ALA A 261 -15.62 -2.08 -22.55
N LYS A 262 -16.32 -1.32 -21.71
CA LYS A 262 -17.74 -1.53 -21.47
C LYS A 262 -18.50 -0.65 -22.45
N LEU A 263 -19.34 -1.27 -23.27
CA LEU A 263 -20.32 -0.55 -24.07
C LEU A 263 -21.36 0.00 -23.10
N ILE A 264 -21.38 1.32 -22.92
CA ILE A 264 -22.47 1.99 -22.21
C ILE A 264 -23.63 2.09 -23.21
N PRO A 265 -24.81 1.52 -22.95
CA PRO A 265 -25.99 1.82 -23.75
C PRO A 265 -26.31 3.29 -23.54
N SER A 266 -26.10 4.13 -24.55
CA SER A 266 -26.59 5.50 -24.54
C SER A 266 -28.12 5.49 -24.51
N ASP A 267 -28.71 6.41 -23.73
CA ASP A 267 -30.16 6.53 -23.60
C ASP A 267 -30.84 6.54 -24.97
N ALA A 268 -31.90 5.74 -25.10
CA ALA A 268 -32.58 5.40 -26.36
C ALA A 268 -33.33 6.58 -27.05
N ALA A 269 -32.95 7.84 -26.82
CA ALA A 269 -33.66 9.02 -27.33
C ALA A 269 -32.90 9.83 -28.39
N THR A 270 -31.59 9.62 -28.61
CA THR A 270 -30.81 10.32 -29.64
C THR A 270 -29.79 9.38 -30.26
N VAL A 271 -30.21 8.56 -31.22
CA VAL A 271 -29.32 7.68 -31.98
C VAL A 271 -28.81 8.43 -33.21
N ASP A 272 -27.65 9.06 -33.07
CA ASP A 272 -26.70 9.15 -34.18
C ASP A 272 -25.66 8.05 -33.94
N ILE A 273 -25.47 7.17 -34.94
CA ILE A 273 -24.75 5.89 -34.81
C ILE A 273 -23.22 6.10 -34.69
N SER A 274 -22.76 7.35 -34.68
CA SER A 274 -21.34 7.74 -34.67
C SER A 274 -20.72 7.88 -33.28
N ASP A 275 -21.50 8.04 -32.20
CA ASP A 275 -20.97 8.35 -30.86
C ASP A 275 -21.21 7.20 -29.86
N MET A 276 -20.68 6.01 -30.18
CA MET A 276 -20.48 4.97 -29.16
C MET A 276 -19.30 5.38 -28.27
N GLU A 277 -19.58 5.98 -27.11
CA GLU A 277 -18.55 6.24 -26.10
C GLU A 277 -18.00 4.92 -25.56
N VAL A 278 -16.75 4.63 -25.91
CA VAL A 278 -16.02 3.47 -25.39
C VAL A 278 -15.47 3.84 -24.02
N ASP A 279 -16.06 3.28 -22.95
CA ASP A 279 -15.59 3.49 -21.58
C ASP A 279 -14.33 2.65 -21.31
N GLN A 280 -13.18 3.19 -21.71
CA GLN A 280 -11.85 2.62 -21.52
C GLN A 280 -11.01 3.49 -20.57
N LEU A 281 -10.19 2.85 -19.74
CA LEU A 281 -9.26 3.55 -18.85
C LEU A 281 -8.42 4.56 -19.66
N PRO A 282 -8.26 5.82 -19.22
CA PRO A 282 -7.40 6.78 -19.93
C PRO A 282 -5.91 6.43 -19.79
N GLY A 283 -5.09 6.90 -20.73
CA GLY A 283 -3.62 6.79 -20.70
C GLY A 283 -3.01 5.86 -21.74
N ASP A 284 -1.68 5.81 -21.77
CA ASP A 284 -0.91 4.95 -22.67
C ASP A 284 -0.62 3.58 -22.05
N GLU A 285 -0.22 2.62 -22.87
CA GLU A 285 0.32 1.35 -22.36
C GLU A 285 1.59 1.59 -21.53
N PRO A 286 1.71 0.97 -20.35
CA PRO A 286 2.82 1.22 -19.45
C PRO A 286 4.12 0.68 -20.04
N GLY A 287 5.06 1.56 -20.36
CA GLY A 287 6.42 1.20 -20.76
C GLY A 287 7.46 1.54 -19.69
N VAL A 288 8.74 1.51 -20.06
CA VAL A 288 9.86 1.85 -19.14
C VAL A 288 9.74 3.27 -18.56
N ARG A 289 9.14 4.20 -19.31
CA ARG A 289 8.84 5.57 -18.84
C ARG A 289 7.85 5.58 -17.67
N ALA A 290 6.92 4.62 -17.62
CA ALA A 290 5.96 4.50 -16.53
C ALA A 290 6.65 4.16 -15.19
N LEU A 291 7.75 3.40 -15.24
CA LEU A 291 8.54 3.11 -14.03
C LEU A 291 9.19 4.38 -13.47
N GLN A 292 9.73 5.23 -14.35
CA GLN A 292 10.31 6.52 -13.96
C GLN A 292 9.25 7.49 -13.41
N SER A 293 8.10 7.61 -14.09
CA SER A 293 7.01 8.48 -13.63
C SER A 293 6.46 8.01 -12.27
N THR A 294 6.41 6.70 -12.02
CA THR A 294 5.99 6.13 -10.73
C THR A 294 6.89 6.56 -9.59
N VAL A 295 8.23 6.51 -9.77
CA VAL A 295 9.17 7.00 -8.76
C VAL A 295 8.95 8.48 -8.48
N GLY A 296 8.80 9.28 -9.54
CA GLY A 296 8.53 10.72 -9.42
C GLY A 296 7.23 11.01 -8.67
N LEU A 297 6.14 10.32 -9.01
CA LEU A 297 4.84 10.47 -8.36
C LEU A 297 4.93 10.12 -6.88
N VAL A 298 5.54 8.98 -6.53
CA VAL A 298 5.69 8.54 -5.14
C VAL A 298 6.49 9.55 -4.31
N TRP A 299 7.60 10.05 -4.85
CA TRP A 299 8.42 11.06 -4.15
C TRP A 299 7.67 12.37 -3.91
N ARG A 300 6.99 12.88 -4.93
CA ARG A 300 6.23 14.12 -4.80
C ARG A 300 5.04 13.94 -3.84
N ALA A 301 4.38 12.79 -3.85
CA ALA A 301 3.31 12.47 -2.90
C ALA A 301 3.86 12.35 -1.46
N LEU A 302 5.03 11.73 -1.28
CA LEU A 302 5.73 11.67 0.01
C LEU A 302 6.05 13.09 0.54
N LEU A 303 6.55 13.97 -0.34
CA LEU A 303 6.82 15.37 0.01
C LEU A 303 5.55 16.13 0.39
N LEU A 304 4.45 15.93 -0.34
CA LEU A 304 3.15 16.51 0.02
C LEU A 304 2.70 16.05 1.41
N TRP A 305 2.80 14.76 1.71
CA TRP A 305 2.48 14.22 3.03
C TRP A 305 3.38 14.80 4.12
N MET A 306 4.68 14.93 3.85
CA MET A 306 5.62 15.56 4.78
C MET A 306 5.31 17.03 5.04
N MET A 307 4.95 17.77 4.00
CA MET A 307 4.53 19.17 4.11
C MET A 307 3.24 19.29 4.93
N LEU A 308 2.25 18.44 4.68
CA LEU A 308 1.00 18.42 5.43
C LEU A 308 1.23 18.09 6.91
N LEU A 309 2.12 17.13 7.20
CA LEU A 309 2.52 16.79 8.56
C LEU A 309 3.25 17.94 9.26
N LEU A 310 4.11 18.67 8.54
CA LEU A 310 4.78 19.85 9.06
C LEU A 310 3.76 20.95 9.43
N LEU A 311 2.79 21.22 8.56
CA LEU A 311 1.74 22.22 8.80
C LEU A 311 0.85 21.84 9.99
N LEU A 312 0.40 20.58 10.07
CA LEU A 312 -0.39 20.11 11.21
C LEU A 312 0.38 20.17 12.52
N SER A 313 1.66 19.77 12.51
CA SER A 313 2.52 19.87 13.69
C SER A 313 2.76 21.32 14.11
N GLY A 314 2.85 22.25 13.16
CA GLY A 314 2.95 23.68 13.43
C GLY A 314 1.66 24.26 14.01
N ALA A 315 0.50 23.87 13.47
CA ALA A 315 -0.81 24.31 13.96
C ALA A 315 -1.06 23.89 15.41
N VAL A 316 -0.72 22.65 15.78
CA VAL A 316 -0.83 22.13 17.16
C VAL A 316 0.13 22.83 18.13
N TRP A 317 1.23 23.40 17.64
CA TRP A 317 2.17 24.14 18.47
C TRP A 317 1.79 25.61 18.65
N LEU A 318 1.07 26.18 17.68
CA LEU A 318 0.64 27.59 17.68
C LEU A 318 -0.74 27.82 18.29
N GLY A 319 -1.59 26.80 18.38
CA GLY A 319 -2.93 26.84 19.01
C GLY A 319 -2.94 26.21 20.38
#